data_AF-A0A7V8X1L0-F1
#
_entry.id   AF-A0A7V8X1L0-F1
#
_cell.length_a   1.000
_cell.length_b   1.000
_cell.length_c   1.000
_cell.angle_alpha   90.00
_cell.angle_beta   90.00
_cell.angle_gamma   90.00
#
_symmetry.space_group_name_H-M   'P 1'
#
loop_
_entity.id
_entity.type
_entity.pdbx_description
1 polymer ?
#
loop_
_entity_poly.entity_id
_entity_poly.type
_entity_poly.pdbx_seq_one_letter_code
_entity_poly.pdbx_strand_id
1 'polypeptide(L)'
;AEEDLGAQVSAAIDDADFDEAECLLPDDVVAEAAGDDVTESSGTGGGSGGGSGDLEYSYSYAGCDFTLAGGLVLTVAELIDTNDSTVVEGFEQVAALVAVDDDVVPVEGLGDEAVQNDEELLVRVGDRAFLVEGEDDAGGDADPEVLAAVAEALLAEIG
;
A
#
# COMPACT_ATOMS: atom_id res chain seq x y z
N ALA A 1 -9.86 35.37 0.79
CA ALA A 1 -9.94 34.35 1.85
C ALA A 1 -9.67 33.05 1.12
N GLU A 2 -8.40 32.83 0.85
CA GLU A 2 -7.87 31.55 0.37
C GLU A 2 -7.66 30.78 1.67
N GLU A 3 -8.72 30.11 2.11
CA GLU A 3 -8.66 29.26 3.30
C GLU A 3 -7.80 28.06 2.94
N ASP A 4 -6.54 28.10 3.35
CA ASP A 4 -5.83 27.07 4.12
C ASP A 4 -6.40 25.63 4.03
N LEU A 5 -6.63 25.11 2.83
CA LEU A 5 -7.06 23.72 2.60
C LEU A 5 -5.90 22.75 2.84
N GLY A 6 -4.66 23.15 2.50
CA GLY A 6 -3.47 22.32 2.68
C GLY A 6 -3.18 21.97 4.15
N ALA A 7 -3.41 22.90 5.08
CA ALA A 7 -3.20 22.63 6.51
C ALA A 7 -4.35 21.82 7.14
N GLN A 8 -5.57 21.95 6.61
CA GLN A 8 -6.72 21.17 7.09
C GLN A 8 -6.66 19.72 6.61
N VAL A 9 -6.11 19.45 5.42
CA VAL A 9 -5.88 18.09 4.92
C VAL A 9 -4.75 17.40 5.70
N SER A 10 -3.62 18.09 5.93
CA SER A 10 -2.55 17.53 6.78
C SER A 10 -3.01 17.22 8.21
N ALA A 11 -3.89 18.04 8.80
CA ALA A 11 -4.38 17.83 10.16
C ALA A 11 -5.48 16.76 10.27
N ALA A 12 -6.20 16.43 9.18
CA ALA A 12 -7.16 15.33 9.18
C ALA A 12 -6.46 13.96 9.06
N ILE A 13 -5.27 13.92 8.46
CA ILE A 13 -4.45 12.71 8.32
C ILE A 13 -3.68 12.40 9.62
N ASP A 14 -3.32 13.42 10.42
CA ASP A 14 -2.60 13.28 11.70
C ASP A 14 -3.48 12.77 12.87
N ASP A 15 -4.82 12.82 12.74
CA ASP A 15 -5.79 12.50 13.81
C ASP A 15 -6.66 11.26 13.49
N ALA A 16 -6.41 10.59 12.35
CA ALA A 16 -6.97 9.27 12.14
C ALA A 16 -6.21 8.28 13.02
N ASP A 17 -6.89 7.77 14.04
CA ASP A 17 -6.46 6.72 14.96
C ASP A 17 -6.22 5.41 14.16
N PHE A 18 -5.15 5.37 13.36
CA PHE A 18 -4.76 4.20 12.54
C PHE A 18 -4.18 3.07 13.41
N ASP A 19 -3.97 3.31 14.70
CA ASP A 19 -3.69 2.29 15.71
C ASP A 19 -4.79 1.19 15.77
N GLU A 20 -5.98 1.43 15.19
CA GLU A 20 -7.06 0.44 15.04
C GLU A 20 -7.28 -0.06 13.59
N ALA A 21 -6.36 0.19 12.64
CA ALA A 21 -6.48 -0.35 11.28
C ALA A 21 -6.56 -1.88 11.32
N GLU A 22 -7.64 -2.43 10.75
CA GLU A 22 -7.86 -3.89 10.73
C GLU A 22 -6.97 -4.50 9.65
N CYS A 23 -6.09 -5.42 10.04
CA CYS A 23 -5.21 -6.10 9.10
C CYS A 23 -6.03 -6.83 8.03
N LEU A 24 -5.70 -6.58 6.76
CA LEU A 24 -6.35 -7.23 5.62
C LEU A 24 -6.02 -8.72 5.51
N LEU A 25 -4.89 -9.13 6.10
CA LEU A 25 -4.41 -10.50 6.15
C LEU A 25 -4.07 -10.90 7.59
N PRO A 26 -4.32 -12.15 7.98
CA PRO A 26 -3.79 -12.70 9.24
C PRO A 26 -2.31 -13.07 9.12
N ASP A 27 -1.58 -13.03 10.24
CA ASP A 27 -0.13 -13.33 10.32
C ASP A 27 0.25 -14.67 9.67
N ASP A 28 -0.57 -15.72 9.81
CA ASP A 28 -0.26 -17.04 9.26
C ASP A 28 -0.33 -17.10 7.73
N VAL A 29 -1.20 -16.29 7.12
CA VAL A 29 -1.31 -16.18 5.67
C VAL A 29 -0.13 -15.39 5.11
N VAL A 30 0.26 -14.29 5.77
CA VAL A 30 1.46 -13.53 5.38
C VAL A 30 2.71 -14.40 5.52
N ALA A 31 2.83 -15.16 6.61
CA ALA A 31 3.97 -16.06 6.82
C ALA A 31 4.06 -17.16 5.74
N GLU A 32 2.94 -17.76 5.36
CA GLU A 32 2.89 -18.76 4.29
C GLU A 32 3.28 -18.16 2.93
N ALA A 33 2.74 -16.98 2.61
CA ALA A 33 3.00 -16.29 1.34
C ALA A 33 4.46 -15.79 1.23
N ALA A 34 4.99 -15.19 2.29
CA ALA A 34 6.35 -14.69 2.34
C ALA A 34 7.39 -15.81 2.48
N GLY A 35 6.98 -17.01 2.90
CA GLY A 35 7.87 -18.14 3.14
C GLY A 35 8.77 -17.96 4.36
N ASP A 36 8.42 -17.05 5.27
CA ASP A 36 9.14 -16.74 6.52
C ASP A 36 8.16 -16.43 7.65
N ASP A 37 8.53 -16.71 8.90
CA ASP A 37 7.62 -16.54 10.04
C ASP A 37 7.38 -15.04 10.34
N VAL A 38 6.12 -14.63 10.55
CA VAL A 38 5.80 -13.31 11.11
C VAL A 38 6.11 -13.31 12.61
N THR A 39 6.90 -12.33 13.04
CA THR A 39 7.33 -12.15 14.44
C THR A 39 6.57 -11.05 15.16
N GLU A 40 6.08 -10.07 14.41
CA GLU A 40 5.31 -8.94 14.92
C GLU A 40 4.39 -8.44 13.80
N SER A 41 3.19 -8.02 14.17
CA SER A 41 2.28 -7.28 13.27
C SER A 41 1.68 -6.09 14.01
N SER A 42 1.51 -4.98 13.30
CA SER A 42 0.96 -3.74 13.83
C SER A 42 0.12 -3.02 12.80
N GLY A 43 -0.96 -2.38 13.26
CA GLY A 43 -1.75 -1.48 12.42
C GLY A 43 -0.87 -0.37 11.85
N THR A 44 -1.03 -0.11 10.56
CA THR A 44 -0.31 0.93 9.83
C THR A 44 -1.29 1.78 9.05
N GLY A 45 -0.97 3.04 8.90
CA GLY A 45 -1.80 3.97 8.17
C GLY A 45 -1.10 5.30 8.02
N GLY A 46 -1.37 5.94 6.90
CA GLY A 46 -0.72 7.17 6.53
C GLY A 46 -1.40 7.81 5.34
N GLY A 47 -0.99 9.02 5.02
CA GLY A 47 -1.44 9.71 3.83
C GLY A 47 -0.27 10.36 3.14
N SER A 48 -0.08 10.03 1.87
CA SER A 48 0.89 10.68 1.01
C SER A 48 0.16 11.66 0.10
N GLY A 49 0.39 12.95 0.36
CA GLY A 49 0.12 14.00 -0.61
C GLY A 49 1.21 13.97 -1.68
N GLY A 50 0.92 13.38 -2.83
CA GLY A 50 1.82 13.35 -3.97
C GLY A 50 1.65 14.59 -4.83
N GLY A 51 2.60 15.51 -4.75
CA GLY A 51 2.68 16.64 -5.68
C GLY A 51 3.99 17.42 -5.57
N SER A 52 4.98 17.04 -6.39
CA SER A 52 5.97 17.98 -6.91
C SER A 52 5.63 18.31 -8.37
N GLY A 53 4.64 19.18 -8.61
CA GLY A 53 4.18 19.58 -9.95
C GLY A 53 2.74 20.13 -9.98
N ASP A 54 2.15 20.27 -11.19
CA ASP A 54 0.75 20.71 -11.42
C ASP A 54 -0.31 19.63 -11.10
N LEU A 55 0.10 18.48 -10.55
CA LEU A 55 -0.78 17.40 -10.11
C LEU A 55 -0.69 17.31 -8.59
N GLU A 56 -1.67 17.89 -7.90
CA GLU A 56 -1.89 17.69 -6.47
C GLU A 56 -2.89 16.54 -6.31
N TYR A 57 -2.40 15.34 -5.98
CA TYR A 57 -3.26 14.24 -5.57
C TYR A 57 -2.92 13.83 -4.14
N SER A 58 -3.96 13.51 -3.38
CA SER A 58 -3.84 13.04 -2.02
C SER A 58 -4.54 11.70 -1.91
N TYR A 59 -3.82 10.71 -1.38
CA TYR A 59 -4.40 9.45 -0.97
C TYR A 59 -4.03 9.17 0.48
N SER A 60 -4.89 8.41 1.13
CA SER A 60 -4.61 7.78 2.41
C SER A 60 -4.48 6.28 2.20
N TYR A 61 -3.89 5.58 3.16
CA TYR A 61 -3.86 4.12 3.19
C TYR A 61 -4.09 3.63 4.61
N ALA A 62 -4.65 2.43 4.73
CA ALA A 62 -4.84 1.75 6.01
C ALA A 62 -4.58 0.24 5.84
N GLY A 63 -3.85 -0.35 6.78
CA GLY A 63 -3.42 -1.73 6.69
C GLY A 63 -2.63 -2.19 7.90
N CYS A 64 -1.70 -3.12 7.68
CA CYS A 64 -0.76 -3.55 8.71
C CYS A 64 0.66 -3.74 8.15
N ASP A 65 1.63 -3.52 9.03
CA ASP A 65 3.03 -3.90 8.84
C ASP A 65 3.26 -5.26 9.49
N PHE A 66 4.01 -6.13 8.81
CA PHE A 66 4.36 -7.47 9.25
C PHE A 66 5.88 -7.63 9.27
N THR A 67 6.45 -7.75 10.46
CA THR A 67 7.90 -8.00 10.62
C THR A 67 8.17 -9.49 10.51
N LEU A 68 8.89 -9.90 9.47
CA LEU A 68 9.34 -11.27 9.27
C LEU A 68 10.59 -11.59 10.11
N ALA A 69 10.80 -12.86 10.45
CA ALA A 69 11.96 -13.33 11.22
C ALA A 69 13.30 -13.00 10.54
N GLY A 70 13.33 -12.90 9.22
CA GLY A 70 14.45 -12.44 8.41
C GLY A 70 14.80 -10.95 8.55
N GLY A 71 13.95 -10.14 9.20
CA GLY A 71 14.11 -8.69 9.34
C GLY A 71 13.52 -7.85 8.19
N LEU A 72 12.81 -8.48 7.27
CA LEU A 72 11.99 -7.80 6.26
C LEU A 72 10.68 -7.34 6.90
N VAL A 73 10.29 -6.09 6.69
CA VAL A 73 8.96 -5.58 7.05
C VAL A 73 8.12 -5.52 5.79
N LEU A 74 6.95 -6.17 5.82
CA LEU A 74 5.97 -6.12 4.74
C LEU A 74 4.80 -5.22 5.12
N THR A 75 4.51 -4.24 4.30
CA THR A 75 3.33 -3.37 4.43
C THR A 75 2.24 -3.92 3.53
N VAL A 76 1.05 -4.21 4.08
CA VAL A 76 -0.13 -4.60 3.30
C VAL A 76 -1.27 -3.66 3.65
N ALA A 77 -1.68 -2.82 2.69
CA ALA A 77 -2.66 -1.77 2.92
C ALA A 77 -3.67 -1.61 1.78
N GLU A 78 -4.86 -1.10 2.11
CA GLU A 78 -5.83 -0.60 1.14
C GLU A 78 -5.62 0.89 0.94
N LEU A 79 -5.62 1.32 -0.33
CA LEU A 79 -5.59 2.73 -0.69
C LEU A 79 -7.01 3.31 -0.58
N ILE A 80 -7.10 4.44 0.10
CA ILE A 80 -8.33 5.17 0.40
C ILE A 80 -8.23 6.55 -0.26
N ASP A 81 -9.21 6.89 -1.10
CA ASP A 81 -9.29 8.23 -1.65
C ASP A 81 -9.61 9.24 -0.55
N THR A 82 -9.03 10.43 -0.63
CA THR A 82 -9.23 11.52 0.35
C THR A 82 -10.66 12.02 0.57
N ASN A 83 -11.65 11.50 -0.16
CA ASN A 83 -13.07 11.67 0.16
C ASN A 83 -13.64 10.58 1.08
N ASP A 84 -12.78 9.81 1.78
CA ASP A 84 -13.15 8.60 2.52
C ASP A 84 -13.87 7.57 1.63
N SER A 85 -13.57 7.59 0.32
CA SER A 85 -14.10 6.62 -0.63
C SER A 85 -13.04 5.58 -0.90
N THR A 86 -13.41 4.30 -0.85
CA THR A 86 -12.53 3.22 -1.31
C THR A 86 -12.31 3.25 -2.82
N VAL A 87 -13.05 4.10 -3.55
CA VAL A 87 -12.90 4.30 -4.99
C VAL A 87 -11.70 5.19 -5.26
N VAL A 88 -10.58 4.59 -5.62
CA VAL A 88 -9.42 5.34 -6.12
C VAL A 88 -9.70 5.76 -7.57
N GLU A 89 -10.41 6.88 -7.77
CA GLU A 89 -10.52 7.53 -9.09
C GLU A 89 -9.12 7.88 -9.66
N GLY A 90 -8.10 7.87 -8.79
CA GLY A 90 -6.69 8.09 -9.08
C GLY A 90 -5.81 6.86 -9.29
N PHE A 91 -6.30 5.62 -9.46
CA PHE A 91 -5.39 4.46 -9.56
C PHE A 91 -4.37 4.61 -10.70
N GLU A 92 -4.80 5.06 -11.89
CA GLU A 92 -3.89 5.36 -13.01
C GLU A 92 -2.85 6.45 -12.66
N GLN A 93 -3.15 7.32 -11.71
CA GLN A 93 -2.30 8.43 -11.28
C GLN A 93 -1.34 7.99 -10.16
N VAL A 94 -1.78 7.13 -9.23
CA VAL A 94 -0.93 6.48 -8.22
C VAL A 94 0.03 5.51 -8.92
N ALA A 95 -0.48 4.66 -9.82
CA ALA A 95 0.34 3.84 -10.69
C ALA A 95 1.32 4.68 -11.54
N ALA A 96 0.89 5.87 -11.98
CA ALA A 96 1.79 6.79 -12.67
C ALA A 96 2.86 7.39 -11.75
N LEU A 97 2.57 7.65 -10.46
CA LEU A 97 3.53 8.14 -9.46
C LEU A 97 4.59 7.09 -9.14
N VAL A 98 4.19 5.84 -8.91
CA VAL A 98 5.10 4.68 -8.79
C VAL A 98 5.95 4.54 -10.07
N ALA A 99 5.37 4.87 -11.23
CA ALA A 99 6.08 4.85 -12.51
C ALA A 99 6.96 6.07 -12.81
N VAL A 100 6.99 7.12 -11.98
CA VAL A 100 7.87 8.29 -12.22
C VAL A 100 9.29 8.03 -11.72
N ASP A 101 9.46 7.27 -10.64
CA ASP A 101 10.77 7.04 -10.02
C ASP A 101 11.50 5.80 -10.57
N ASP A 102 10.80 4.73 -11.00
CA ASP A 102 11.47 3.46 -11.40
C ASP A 102 10.92 2.71 -12.65
N ASP A 103 11.64 1.65 -13.05
CA ASP A 103 11.31 0.72 -14.15
C ASP A 103 10.02 -0.10 -13.81
N VAL A 104 8.86 0.55 -13.86
CA VAL A 104 7.57 -0.11 -13.56
C VAL A 104 7.20 -1.16 -14.61
N VAL A 105 6.84 -2.35 -14.11
CA VAL A 105 6.42 -3.49 -14.91
C VAL A 105 4.97 -3.86 -14.57
N PRO A 106 4.08 -4.03 -15.57
CA PRO A 106 2.76 -4.57 -15.33
C PRO A 106 2.84 -6.04 -14.91
N VAL A 107 2.09 -6.43 -13.88
CA VAL A 107 2.01 -7.80 -13.39
C VAL A 107 0.76 -8.47 -13.93
N GLU A 108 0.92 -9.40 -14.88
CA GLU A 108 -0.22 -10.09 -15.49
C GLU A 108 -0.83 -11.13 -14.55
N GLY A 109 -2.17 -11.18 -14.48
CA GLY A 109 -2.92 -12.21 -13.77
C GLY A 109 -3.18 -11.91 -12.30
N LEU A 110 -2.75 -10.76 -11.80
CA LEU A 110 -2.97 -10.29 -10.44
C LEU A 110 -4.04 -9.18 -10.44
N GLY A 111 -5.18 -9.45 -9.83
CA GLY A 111 -6.32 -8.53 -9.80
C GLY A 111 -6.90 -8.22 -11.19
N ASP A 112 -7.54 -7.06 -11.31
CA ASP A 112 -7.96 -6.50 -12.60
C ASP A 112 -6.80 -5.75 -13.29
N GLU A 113 -5.99 -5.05 -12.50
CA GLU A 113 -4.79 -4.32 -12.94
C GLU A 113 -3.73 -4.40 -11.83
N ALA A 114 -2.46 -4.62 -12.18
CA ALA A 114 -1.37 -4.58 -11.22
C ALA A 114 -0.10 -4.02 -11.86
N VAL A 115 0.64 -3.22 -11.08
CA VAL A 115 1.91 -2.61 -11.48
C VAL A 115 2.90 -2.73 -10.33
N GLN A 116 4.16 -2.96 -10.66
CA GLN A 116 5.22 -3.20 -9.69
C GLN A 116 6.46 -2.40 -10.09
N ASN A 117 7.10 -1.75 -9.13
CA ASN A 117 8.50 -1.35 -9.21
C ASN A 117 9.35 -2.29 -8.32
N ASP A 118 10.58 -1.91 -8.04
CA ASP A 118 11.50 -2.64 -7.18
C ASP A 118 11.09 -2.65 -5.70
N GLU A 119 10.34 -1.66 -5.22
CA GLU A 119 10.00 -1.46 -3.80
C GLU A 119 8.56 -1.91 -3.44
N GLU A 120 7.61 -1.70 -4.35
CA GLU A 120 6.18 -1.81 -4.11
C GLU A 120 5.42 -2.44 -5.29
N LEU A 121 4.28 -3.04 -4.93
CA LEU A 121 3.30 -3.64 -5.83
C LEU A 121 1.93 -3.04 -5.54
N LEU A 122 1.36 -2.39 -6.56
CA LEU A 122 0.01 -1.88 -6.55
C LEU A 122 -0.93 -2.82 -7.29
N VAL A 123 -2.06 -3.15 -6.66
CA VAL A 123 -3.06 -4.05 -7.22
C VAL A 123 -4.45 -3.43 -7.13
N ARG A 124 -5.19 -3.46 -8.23
CA ARG A 124 -6.58 -3.04 -8.30
C ARG A 124 -7.51 -4.24 -8.47
N VAL A 125 -8.59 -4.27 -7.70
CA VAL A 125 -9.71 -5.21 -7.89
C VAL A 125 -11.04 -4.48 -7.73
N GLY A 126 -11.82 -4.45 -8.81
CA GLY A 126 -13.03 -3.68 -8.96
C GLY A 126 -12.78 -2.21 -8.67
N ASP A 127 -13.45 -1.73 -7.62
CA ASP A 127 -13.36 -0.35 -7.17
C ASP A 127 -12.32 -0.14 -6.07
N ARG A 128 -11.58 -1.17 -5.64
CA ARG A 128 -10.58 -1.11 -4.56
C ARG A 128 -9.16 -1.17 -5.12
N ALA A 129 -8.21 -0.55 -4.42
CA ALA A 129 -6.79 -0.64 -4.72
C ALA A 129 -5.99 -0.95 -3.45
N PHE A 130 -4.91 -1.70 -3.62
CA PHE A 130 -4.08 -2.21 -2.53
C PHE A 130 -2.61 -1.95 -2.83
N LEU A 131 -1.87 -1.74 -1.75
CA LEU A 131 -0.42 -1.59 -1.72
C LEU A 131 0.17 -2.79 -0.98
N VAL A 132 1.17 -3.42 -1.60
CA VAL A 132 2.06 -4.38 -0.95
C VAL A 132 3.49 -3.89 -1.16
N GLU A 133 4.17 -3.56 -0.08
CA GLU A 133 5.53 -3.03 -0.07
C GLU A 133 6.38 -3.87 0.89
N GLY A 134 7.70 -3.92 0.66
CA GLY A 134 8.58 -4.50 1.65
C GLY A 134 9.98 -3.93 1.65
N GLU A 135 10.46 -3.59 2.84
CA GLU A 135 11.79 -3.02 3.10
C GLU A 135 12.45 -3.75 4.27
N ASP A 136 13.75 -4.04 4.17
CA ASP A 136 14.56 -4.56 5.27
C ASP A 136 15.25 -3.43 6.08
N ASP A 137 15.74 -3.75 7.28
CA ASP A 137 16.46 -2.78 8.14
C ASP A 137 17.69 -2.10 7.48
N ALA A 138 18.19 -2.62 6.36
CA ALA A 138 19.30 -2.07 5.60
C ALA A 138 18.85 -1.17 4.42
N GLY A 139 17.54 -1.00 4.22
CA GLY A 139 16.94 -0.31 3.08
C GLY A 139 17.02 -1.13 1.79
N GLY A 140 16.98 -2.45 1.91
CA GLY A 140 16.88 -3.38 0.80
C GLY A 140 15.45 -3.82 0.57
N ASP A 141 15.06 -3.89 -0.70
CA ASP A 141 13.67 -4.17 -1.09
C ASP A 141 13.35 -5.66 -1.01
N ALA A 142 12.08 -5.97 -0.76
CA ALA A 142 11.58 -7.33 -0.83
C ALA A 142 11.76 -7.92 -2.24
N ASP A 143 12.00 -9.23 -2.30
CA ASP A 143 11.97 -9.94 -3.58
C ASP A 143 10.59 -9.74 -4.27
N PRO A 144 10.54 -9.35 -5.56
CA PRO A 144 9.28 -9.11 -6.27
C PRO A 144 8.31 -10.30 -6.24
N GLU A 145 8.85 -11.52 -6.19
CA GLU A 145 8.06 -12.75 -6.06
C GLU A 145 7.35 -12.87 -4.70
N VAL A 146 7.95 -12.35 -3.63
CA VAL A 146 7.33 -12.28 -2.29
C VAL A 146 6.17 -11.30 -2.29
N LEU A 147 6.37 -10.11 -2.85
CA LEU A 147 5.30 -9.10 -2.97
C LEU A 147 4.11 -9.66 -3.76
N ALA A 148 4.38 -10.31 -4.90
CA ALA A 148 3.34 -10.96 -5.70
C ALA A 148 2.60 -12.06 -4.93
N ALA A 149 3.31 -12.93 -4.20
CA ALA A 149 2.69 -14.01 -3.42
C ALA A 149 1.78 -13.46 -2.30
N VAL A 150 2.21 -12.42 -1.60
CA VAL A 150 1.42 -11.75 -0.56
C VAL A 150 0.19 -11.09 -1.17
N ALA A 151 0.33 -10.44 -2.32
CA ALA A 151 -0.81 -9.88 -3.04
C ALA A 151 -1.79 -10.96 -3.51
N GLU A 152 -1.33 -12.10 -4.04
CA GLU A 152 -2.20 -13.23 -4.38
C GLU A 152 -2.99 -13.74 -3.17
N ALA A 153 -2.33 -13.83 -2.00
CA ALA A 153 -2.98 -14.22 -0.76
C ALA A 153 -4.04 -13.19 -0.32
N LEU A 154 -3.73 -11.89 -0.41
CA LEU A 154 -4.68 -10.81 -0.16
C LEU A 154 -5.92 -10.94 -1.05
N LEU A 155 -5.72 -11.17 -2.36
CA LEU A 155 -6.82 -11.31 -3.31
C LEU A 155 -7.69 -12.54 -3.03
N ALA A 156 -7.10 -13.62 -2.51
CA ALA A 156 -7.83 -14.82 -2.12
C ALA A 156 -8.71 -14.61 -0.87
N GLU A 157 -8.31 -13.73 0.05
CA GLU A 157 -9.07 -13.43 1.27
C GLU A 157 -10.22 -12.44 1.03
N ILE A 158 -10.05 -11.48 0.10
CA ILE A 158 -11.06 -10.44 -0.18
C ILE A 158 -12.08 -10.80 -1.28
N GLY A 159 -11.83 -11.87 -2.05
CA GLY A 159 -12.66 -12.32 -3.19
C GLY A 159 -13.73 -13.34 -2.83
#